data_AF-A0A6A4GJV2-F1
#
_entry.id   AF-A0A6A4GJV2-F1
#
_cell.length_a   1.000
_cell.length_b   1.000
_cell.length_c   1.000
_cell.angle_alpha   90.00
_cell.angle_beta   90.00
_cell.angle_gamma   90.00
#
_symmetry.space_group_name_H-M   'P 1'
#
loop_
_entity.id
_entity.type
_entity.pdbx_description
1 polymer ?
#
loop_
_entity_poly.entity_id
_entity_poly.type
_entity_poly.pdbx_seq_one_letter_code
_entity_poly.pdbx_strand_id
1 'polypeptide(L)'
;FRIYLIGEPSSAWNKGAARVFTEWLTINQKIITENEYEIDRIQKAFLSHIRYLHSLHLKSTRSRQAQDAKARRSVVDGRKRGTYNSRARVIKEFAALRKFEQTWNTLGVDGTSSDEEISRGGQRQYIIHNLEWRSQEFTGFCRKLDVLHLSKRKTKVDAYGNITFGRGASPRQRLELGNYTKTKRTPIVGLPINCYDELW
;
A
#
# COMPACT_ATOMS: atom_id res chain seq x y z
N PHE A 1 35.40 16.47 8.86
CA PHE A 1 34.24 16.74 7.98
C PHE A 1 32.97 16.18 8.64
N ARG A 2 31.91 16.97 8.83
CA ARG A 2 30.64 16.53 9.45
C ARG A 2 29.45 16.94 8.59
N ILE A 3 28.52 16.01 8.36
CA ILE A 3 27.27 16.24 7.62
C ILE A 3 26.12 16.54 8.60
N TYR A 4 25.17 17.37 8.19
CA TYR A 4 24.04 17.77 9.02
C TYR A 4 22.81 16.92 8.67
N LEU A 5 22.49 15.96 9.54
CA LEU A 5 21.40 14.99 9.36
C LEU A 5 20.12 15.31 10.15
N ILE A 6 20.14 16.32 11.02
CA ILE A 6 18.99 16.71 11.85
C ILE A 6 18.03 17.62 11.06
N GLY A 7 18.56 18.52 10.25
CA GLY A 7 17.77 19.43 9.41
C GLY A 7 17.65 18.96 7.96
N GLU A 8 17.29 19.90 7.08
CA GLU A 8 17.03 19.58 5.68
C GLU A 8 18.27 18.98 4.96
N PRO A 9 18.12 17.87 4.21
CA PRO A 9 19.22 17.29 3.44
C PRO A 9 19.91 18.27 2.49
N SER A 10 19.15 19.21 1.91
CA SER A 10 19.61 20.27 1.01
C SER A 10 20.03 21.58 1.70
N SER A 11 20.23 21.55 3.02
CA SER A 11 20.68 22.72 3.78
C SER A 11 21.97 23.35 3.24
N ALA A 12 22.16 24.64 3.50
CA ALA A 12 23.37 25.37 3.11
C ALA A 12 24.65 24.69 3.62
N TRP A 13 24.60 24.11 4.83
CA TRP A 13 25.70 23.33 5.40
C TRP A 13 26.06 22.11 4.54
N ASN A 14 25.07 21.30 4.15
CA ASN A 14 25.31 20.10 3.35
C ASN A 14 25.73 20.41 1.91
N LYS A 15 25.26 21.53 1.35
CA LYS A 15 25.75 22.06 0.06
C LYS A 15 27.21 22.48 0.16
N GLY A 16 27.59 23.21 1.21
CA GLY A 16 28.99 23.55 1.48
C GLY A 16 29.86 22.31 1.70
N ALA A 17 29.34 21.31 2.41
CA ALA A 17 30.00 20.02 2.60
C ALA A 17 30.23 19.31 1.26
N ALA A 18 29.24 19.28 0.36
CA ALA A 18 29.38 18.70 -0.97
C ALA A 18 30.50 19.38 -1.78
N ARG A 19 30.60 20.70 -1.69
CA ARG A 19 31.65 21.49 -2.34
C ARG A 19 33.04 21.12 -1.81
N VAL A 20 33.25 21.19 -0.50
CA VAL A 20 34.53 20.83 0.15
C VAL A 20 34.94 19.38 -0.16
N PHE A 21 33.97 18.47 -0.16
CA PHE A 21 34.21 17.06 -0.52
C PHE A 21 34.71 16.92 -1.96
N THR A 22 34.08 17.61 -2.90
CA THR A 22 34.45 17.55 -4.32
C THR A 22 35.82 18.21 -4.56
N GLU A 23 36.06 19.39 -3.97
CA GLU A 23 37.35 20.08 -4.01
C GLU A 23 38.48 19.19 -3.46
N TRP A 24 38.24 18.51 -2.33
CA TRP A 24 39.22 17.59 -1.76
C TRP A 24 39.53 16.41 -2.69
N LEU A 25 38.53 15.82 -3.35
CA LEU A 25 38.75 14.73 -4.30
C LEU A 25 39.60 15.17 -5.49
N THR A 26 39.37 16.38 -6.01
CA THR A 26 40.13 16.95 -7.13
C THR A 26 41.57 17.29 -6.71
N ILE A 27 41.77 18.00 -5.58
CA ILE A 27 43.10 18.39 -5.08
C ILE A 27 43.97 17.16 -4.80
N ASN A 28 43.38 16.09 -4.25
CA ASN A 28 44.11 14.87 -3.92
C ASN A 28 44.17 13.86 -5.09
N GLN A 29 43.85 14.30 -6.32
CA GLN A 29 43.90 13.49 -7.54
C GLN A 29 43.15 12.15 -7.42
N LYS A 30 42.05 12.12 -6.64
CA LYS A 30 41.18 10.94 -6.50
C LYS A 30 40.18 10.85 -7.64
N ILE A 31 39.93 11.96 -8.31
CA ILE A 31 39.12 12.10 -9.52
C ILE A 31 39.78 13.12 -10.44
N ILE A 32 39.56 12.99 -11.74
CA ILE A 32 39.85 14.03 -12.72
C ILE A 32 38.49 14.54 -13.19
N THR A 33 38.28 15.85 -13.10
CA THR A 33 37.07 16.51 -13.57
C THR A 33 37.45 17.45 -14.69
N GLU A 34 36.83 17.30 -15.86
CA GLU A 34 37.18 18.06 -17.06
C GLU A 34 36.44 19.40 -17.14
N ASN A 35 35.28 19.50 -16.47
CA ASN A 35 34.42 20.67 -16.54
C ASN A 35 33.56 20.85 -15.27
N GLU A 36 32.92 22.00 -15.17
CA GLU A 36 32.05 22.37 -14.04
C GLU A 36 30.80 21.48 -13.94
N TYR A 37 30.34 20.91 -15.05
CA TYR A 37 29.18 20.01 -15.07
C TYR A 37 29.45 18.70 -14.31
N GLU A 38 30.65 18.13 -14.41
CA GLU A 38 31.04 16.94 -13.65
C GLU A 38 31.11 17.21 -12.15
N ILE A 39 31.63 18.39 -11.78
CA ILE A 39 31.67 18.86 -10.39
C ILE A 39 30.24 18.93 -9.82
N ASP A 40 29.30 19.53 -10.56
CA ASP A 40 27.89 19.60 -10.16
C ASP A 40 27.25 18.20 -10.03
N ARG A 41 27.53 17.26 -10.94
CA ARG A 41 27.03 15.87 -10.82
C ARG A 41 27.52 15.19 -9.55
N ILE A 42 28.79 15.35 -9.19
CA ILE A 42 29.37 14.76 -7.98
C ILE A 42 28.71 15.36 -6.74
N GLN A 43 28.54 16.68 -6.70
CA GLN A 43 27.84 17.35 -5.61
C GLN A 43 26.38 16.89 -5.48
N LYS A 44 25.66 16.73 -6.59
CA LYS A 44 24.29 16.20 -6.61
C LYS A 44 24.23 14.74 -6.13
N ALA A 45 25.19 13.91 -6.51
CA ALA A 45 25.29 12.53 -6.03
C ALA A 45 25.54 12.48 -4.52
N PHE A 46 26.45 13.33 -4.03
CA PHE A 46 26.72 13.48 -2.60
C PHE A 46 25.47 13.92 -1.81
N LEU A 47 24.75 14.94 -2.29
CA LEU A 47 23.50 15.39 -1.65
C LEU A 47 22.41 14.31 -1.68
N SER A 48 22.35 13.51 -2.75
CA SER A 48 21.44 12.36 -2.85
C SER A 48 21.78 11.30 -1.80
N HIS A 49 23.08 11.06 -1.56
CA HIS A 49 23.51 10.19 -0.48
C HIS A 49 23.14 10.75 0.91
N ILE A 50 23.27 12.05 1.13
CA ILE A 50 22.81 12.70 2.37
C ILE A 50 21.30 12.53 2.57
N ARG A 51 20.48 12.67 1.51
CA ARG A 51 19.03 12.39 1.61
C ARG A 51 18.74 10.97 2.07
N TYR A 52 19.51 10.01 1.55
CA TYR A 52 19.43 8.62 2.00
C TYR A 52 19.80 8.48 3.49
N LEU A 53 20.92 9.04 3.92
CA LEU A 53 21.37 9.01 5.33
C LEU A 53 20.38 9.71 6.27
N HIS A 54 19.81 10.85 5.86
CA HIS A 54 18.75 11.54 6.59
C HIS A 54 17.50 10.65 6.73
N SER A 55 17.13 9.93 5.66
CA SER A 55 16.02 8.96 5.74
C SER A 55 16.29 7.82 6.73
N LEU A 56 17.55 7.36 6.83
CA LEU A 56 17.95 6.35 7.81
C LEU A 56 17.93 6.92 9.22
N HIS A 57 18.45 8.14 9.41
CA HIS A 57 18.44 8.83 10.69
C HIS A 57 17.01 9.06 11.20
N LEU A 58 16.09 9.50 10.34
CA LEU A 58 14.67 9.61 10.66
C LEU A 58 14.03 8.25 10.95
N LYS A 59 14.48 7.16 10.32
CA LYS A 59 14.02 5.82 10.67
C LYS A 59 14.52 5.43 12.06
N SER A 60 15.80 5.64 12.37
CA SER A 60 16.40 5.23 13.65
C SER A 60 15.92 6.06 14.83
N THR A 61 15.55 7.32 14.62
CA THR A 61 15.02 8.22 15.66
C THR A 61 13.52 8.04 15.92
N ARG A 62 12.78 7.35 15.03
CA ARG A 62 11.39 7.00 15.30
C ARG A 62 11.30 6.00 16.43
N SER A 63 10.37 6.23 17.35
CA SER A 63 10.03 5.24 18.36
C SER A 63 9.64 3.92 17.70
N ARG A 64 9.95 2.80 18.37
CA ARG A 64 9.56 1.45 17.93
C ARG A 64 8.06 1.37 17.64
N GLN A 65 7.24 2.03 18.45
CA GLN A 65 5.79 2.16 18.24
C GLN A 65 5.43 2.85 16.91
N ALA A 66 6.13 3.92 16.52
CA ALA A 66 5.88 4.60 15.25
C ALA A 66 6.34 3.78 14.04
N GLN A 67 7.42 3.01 14.18
CA GLN A 67 7.86 2.07 13.15
C GLN A 67 6.85 0.93 12.97
N ASP A 68 6.40 0.32 14.07
CA ASP A 68 5.40 -0.74 14.08
C ASP A 68 4.07 -0.25 13.50
N ALA A 69 3.62 0.95 13.87
CA ALA A 69 2.42 1.56 13.31
C ALA A 69 2.53 1.77 11.79
N LYS A 70 3.69 2.22 11.30
CA LYS A 70 3.93 2.39 9.86
C LYS A 70 3.94 1.05 9.13
N ALA A 71 4.61 0.03 9.70
CA ALA A 71 4.63 -1.31 9.13
C ALA A 71 3.22 -1.89 9.04
N ARG A 72 2.43 -1.78 10.11
CA ARG A 72 1.02 -2.18 10.13
C ARG A 72 0.20 -1.47 9.05
N ARG A 73 0.32 -0.14 8.92
CA ARG A 73 -0.37 0.63 7.87
C ARG A 73 0.02 0.16 6.47
N SER A 74 1.31 -0.02 6.21
CA SER A 74 1.80 -0.51 4.91
C SER A 74 1.23 -1.89 4.56
N VAL A 75 1.12 -2.78 5.54
CA VAL A 75 0.55 -4.11 5.36
C VAL A 75 -0.95 -4.02 5.06
N VAL A 76 -1.69 -3.18 5.78
CA VAL A 76 -3.12 -2.93 5.53
C VAL A 76 -3.35 -2.34 4.14
N ASP A 77 -2.57 -1.33 3.75
CA ASP A 77 -2.69 -0.68 2.43
C ASP A 77 -2.36 -1.65 1.29
N GLY A 78 -1.33 -2.49 1.47
CA GLY A 78 -1.01 -3.57 0.53
C GLY A 78 -2.18 -4.54 0.34
N ARG A 79 -2.91 -4.88 1.42
CA ARG A 79 -4.09 -5.76 1.36
C ARG A 79 -5.27 -5.11 0.68
N LYS A 80 -5.56 -3.84 0.97
CA LYS A 80 -6.61 -3.06 0.30
C LYS A 80 -6.36 -3.02 -1.21
N ARG A 81 -5.14 -2.66 -1.63
CA ARG A 81 -4.73 -2.64 -3.04
C ARG A 81 -4.87 -4.02 -3.68
N GLY A 82 -4.46 -5.08 -2.98
CA GLY A 82 -4.61 -6.45 -3.45
C GLY A 82 -6.07 -6.83 -3.74
N THR A 83 -6.97 -6.55 -2.79
CA THR A 83 -8.40 -6.81 -2.91
C THR A 83 -9.04 -5.96 -4.01
N TYR A 84 -8.66 -4.68 -4.09
CA TYR A 84 -9.10 -3.79 -5.16
C TYR A 84 -8.73 -4.34 -6.55
N ASN A 85 -7.45 -4.70 -6.73
CA ASN A 85 -6.93 -5.18 -8.00
C ASN A 85 -7.52 -6.55 -8.40
N SER A 86 -7.73 -7.46 -7.45
CA SER A 86 -8.33 -8.76 -7.75
C SER A 86 -9.77 -8.62 -8.24
N ARG A 87 -10.57 -7.76 -7.59
CA ARG A 87 -11.95 -7.48 -8.00
C ARG A 87 -12.02 -6.70 -9.32
N ALA A 88 -11.14 -5.72 -9.52
CA ALA A 88 -11.00 -5.01 -10.80
C ALA A 88 -10.74 -5.97 -11.97
N ARG A 89 -9.86 -6.96 -11.74
CA ARG A 89 -9.56 -8.00 -12.73
C ARG A 89 -10.80 -8.82 -13.08
N VAL A 90 -11.57 -9.26 -12.08
CA VAL A 90 -12.85 -9.97 -12.30
C VAL A 90 -13.79 -9.12 -13.16
N ILE A 91 -13.99 -7.85 -12.82
CA ILE A 91 -14.87 -6.95 -13.58
C ILE A 91 -14.45 -6.86 -15.06
N LYS A 92 -13.15 -6.76 -15.35
CA LYS A 92 -12.63 -6.67 -16.72
C LYS A 92 -12.79 -7.98 -17.51
N GLU A 93 -12.58 -9.10 -16.84
CA GLU A 93 -12.60 -10.43 -17.46
C GLU A 93 -14.01 -10.94 -17.78
N PHE A 94 -15.00 -10.62 -16.94
CA PHE A 94 -16.39 -11.03 -17.19
C PHE A 94 -17.13 -9.96 -17.99
N ALA A 95 -17.48 -10.25 -19.24
CA ALA A 95 -18.14 -9.30 -20.14
C ALA A 95 -19.39 -8.64 -19.52
N ALA A 96 -20.22 -9.42 -18.82
CA ALA A 96 -21.42 -8.93 -18.14
C ALA A 96 -21.15 -7.90 -17.02
N LEU A 97 -19.93 -7.87 -16.47
CA LEU A 97 -19.54 -6.99 -15.38
C LEU A 97 -18.85 -5.71 -15.85
N ARG A 98 -18.40 -5.63 -17.11
CA ARG A 98 -17.64 -4.47 -17.63
C ARG A 98 -18.38 -3.14 -17.48
N LYS A 99 -19.71 -3.15 -17.52
CA LYS A 99 -20.55 -1.97 -17.27
C LYS A 99 -20.32 -1.31 -15.89
N PHE A 100 -19.78 -2.06 -14.92
CA PHE A 100 -19.46 -1.56 -13.59
C PHE A 100 -18.02 -1.05 -13.45
N GLU A 101 -17.23 -1.04 -14.53
CA GLU A 101 -15.83 -0.60 -14.49
C GLU A 101 -15.68 0.85 -14.04
N GLN A 102 -16.54 1.75 -14.53
CA GLN A 102 -16.53 3.15 -14.11
C GLN A 102 -16.85 3.28 -12.62
N THR A 103 -17.91 2.62 -12.15
CA THR A 103 -18.26 2.58 -10.72
C THR A 103 -17.12 2.06 -9.87
N TRP A 104 -16.42 1.01 -10.33
CA TRP A 104 -15.29 0.42 -9.63
C TRP A 104 -14.07 1.36 -9.57
N ASN A 105 -13.78 2.07 -10.66
CA ASN A 105 -12.71 3.05 -10.70
C ASN A 105 -13.00 4.24 -9.77
N THR A 106 -14.24 4.73 -9.73
CA THR A 106 -14.66 5.78 -8.79
C THR A 106 -14.57 5.33 -7.34
N LEU A 107 -14.92 4.07 -7.04
CA LEU A 107 -14.81 3.50 -5.70
C LEU A 107 -13.38 3.55 -5.16
N GLY A 108 -12.41 3.27 -6.04
CA GLY A 108 -10.98 3.28 -5.71
C GLY A 108 -10.59 2.27 -4.63
N VAL A 109 -9.33 2.35 -4.20
CA VAL A 109 -8.78 1.46 -3.17
C VAL A 109 -9.41 1.74 -1.80
N ASP A 110 -9.72 2.99 -1.49
CA ASP A 110 -10.26 3.38 -0.19
C ASP A 110 -11.72 2.97 0.00
N GLY A 111 -12.47 2.89 -1.08
CA GLY A 111 -13.77 2.26 -1.14
C GLY A 111 -13.70 0.73 -1.15
N THR A 112 -12.58 0.08 -0.87
CA THR A 112 -12.60 -1.37 -0.58
C THR A 112 -12.63 -1.62 0.93
N SER A 113 -13.44 -2.60 1.35
CA SER A 113 -13.48 -3.02 2.75
C SER A 113 -12.08 -3.45 3.17
N SER A 114 -11.66 -3.00 4.33
CA SER A 114 -10.38 -3.40 4.91
C SER A 114 -10.64 -4.56 5.84
N ASP A 115 -9.95 -5.67 5.62
CA ASP A 115 -9.90 -6.73 6.62
C ASP A 115 -8.84 -6.37 7.65
N GLU A 116 -9.19 -6.37 8.94
CA GLU A 116 -8.21 -6.31 10.01
C GLU A 116 -7.84 -7.73 10.46
N GLU A 117 -6.56 -7.95 10.74
CA GLU A 117 -6.09 -9.19 11.33
C GLU A 117 -6.31 -9.15 12.83
N ILE A 118 -7.11 -10.10 13.32
CA ILE A 118 -7.22 -10.37 14.74
C ILE A 118 -6.59 -11.73 14.99
N SER A 119 -5.63 -11.76 15.91
CA SER A 119 -5.10 -13.01 16.44
C SER A 119 -6.04 -13.49 17.53
N ARG A 120 -6.81 -14.55 17.28
CA ARG A 120 -7.58 -15.26 18.31
C ARG A 120 -7.01 -16.66 18.44
N GLY A 121 -6.55 -17.02 19.64
CA GLY A 121 -6.05 -18.38 19.93
C GLY A 121 -4.84 -18.82 19.09
N GLY A 122 -3.97 -17.89 18.67
CA GLY A 122 -2.80 -18.19 17.84
C GLY A 122 -3.09 -18.39 16.35
N GLN A 123 -4.35 -18.40 15.93
CA GLN A 123 -4.74 -18.39 14.51
C GLN A 123 -5.03 -16.98 14.02
N ARG A 124 -4.50 -16.64 12.83
CA ARG A 124 -4.77 -15.37 12.16
C ARG A 124 -6.15 -15.42 11.54
N GLN A 125 -7.10 -14.68 12.13
CA GLN A 125 -8.44 -14.50 11.58
C GLN A 125 -8.56 -13.10 10.97
N TYR A 126 -9.24 -13.02 9.83
CA TYR A 126 -9.49 -11.75 9.14
C TYR A 126 -10.94 -11.36 9.35
N ILE A 127 -11.16 -10.20 9.95
CA ILE A 127 -12.50 -9.72 10.24
C ILE A 127 -12.89 -8.69 9.19
N ILE A 128 -14.03 -8.94 8.54
CA ILE A 128 -14.58 -8.01 7.56
C ILE A 128 -15.20 -6.84 8.31
N HIS A 129 -14.70 -5.64 8.03
CA HIS A 129 -15.34 -4.42 8.46
C HIS A 129 -16.33 -3.92 7.41
N ASN A 130 -17.58 -3.73 7.84
CA ASN A 130 -18.63 -3.15 7.01
C ASN A 130 -18.46 -1.61 6.99
N LEU A 131 -18.71 -1.00 5.84
CA LEU A 131 -18.73 0.47 5.74
C LEU A 131 -20.16 0.96 5.96
N GLU A 132 -20.34 1.91 6.87
CA GLU A 132 -21.68 2.39 7.26
C GLU A 132 -22.44 3.03 6.11
N TRP A 133 -21.73 3.76 5.25
CA TRP A 133 -22.32 4.43 4.10
C TRP A 133 -22.70 3.48 2.97
N ARG A 134 -22.26 2.22 3.00
CA ARG A 134 -22.40 1.32 1.85
C ARG A 134 -23.67 0.49 1.96
N SER A 135 -24.43 0.42 0.88
CA SER A 135 -25.60 -0.45 0.80
C SER A 135 -25.23 -1.93 0.99
N GLN A 136 -26.15 -2.70 1.60
CA GLN A 136 -26.00 -4.14 1.71
C GLN A 136 -25.90 -4.82 0.34
N GLU A 137 -26.60 -4.30 -0.66
CA GLU A 137 -26.55 -4.79 -2.04
C GLU A 137 -25.16 -4.63 -2.65
N PHE A 138 -24.54 -3.45 -2.51
CA PHE A 138 -23.20 -3.20 -3.02
C PHE A 138 -22.13 -3.99 -2.26
N THR A 139 -22.35 -4.22 -0.96
CA THR A 139 -21.54 -5.14 -0.17
C THR A 139 -21.65 -6.58 -0.70
N GLY A 140 -22.86 -7.05 -0.98
CA GLY A 140 -23.13 -8.35 -1.60
C GLY A 140 -22.50 -8.48 -2.98
N PHE A 141 -22.56 -7.43 -3.80
CA PHE A 141 -21.88 -7.36 -5.09
C PHE A 141 -20.36 -7.55 -4.93
N CYS A 142 -19.72 -6.80 -4.02
CA CYS A 142 -18.29 -6.95 -3.73
C CYS A 142 -17.93 -8.38 -3.31
N ARG A 143 -18.76 -9.05 -2.50
CA ARG A 143 -18.56 -10.45 -2.08
C ARG A 143 -18.69 -11.42 -3.24
N LYS A 144 -19.65 -11.21 -4.15
CA LYS A 144 -19.78 -12.01 -5.38
C LYS A 144 -18.52 -11.90 -6.26
N LEU A 145 -17.91 -10.71 -6.36
CA LEU A 145 -16.62 -10.55 -7.05
C LEU A 145 -15.50 -11.36 -6.39
N ASP A 146 -15.45 -11.42 -5.06
CA ASP A 146 -14.50 -12.27 -4.34
C ASP A 146 -14.74 -13.75 -4.68
N VAL A 147 -15.99 -14.22 -4.65
CA VAL A 147 -16.32 -15.61 -5.01
C VAL A 147 -15.93 -15.94 -6.45
N LEU A 148 -16.16 -15.02 -7.40
CA LEU A 148 -15.74 -15.18 -8.79
C LEU A 148 -14.21 -15.19 -8.95
N HIS A 149 -13.51 -14.36 -8.18
CA HIS A 149 -12.05 -14.41 -8.13
C HIS A 149 -11.56 -15.77 -7.62
N LEU A 150 -12.19 -16.28 -6.56
CA LEU A 150 -11.85 -17.56 -5.95
C LEU A 150 -12.18 -18.74 -6.87
N SER A 151 -13.32 -18.75 -7.54
CA SER A 151 -13.73 -19.82 -8.45
C SER A 151 -12.71 -20.02 -9.57
N LYS A 152 -12.14 -18.92 -10.11
CA LYS A 152 -11.06 -18.98 -11.10
C LYS A 152 -9.75 -19.56 -10.58
N ARG A 153 -9.52 -19.48 -9.26
CA ARG A 153 -8.32 -20.03 -8.63
C ARG A 153 -8.49 -21.48 -8.22
N LYS A 154 -9.71 -22.02 -8.16
CA LYS A 154 -9.95 -23.44 -7.86
C LYS A 154 -9.37 -24.28 -9.00
N THR A 155 -8.53 -25.25 -8.67
CA THR A 155 -7.85 -26.07 -9.69
C THR A 155 -8.37 -27.51 -9.67
N LYS A 156 -8.39 -28.15 -8.50
CA LYS A 156 -8.90 -29.53 -8.34
C LYS A 156 -9.56 -29.70 -6.97
N VAL A 157 -10.47 -30.67 -6.87
CA VAL A 157 -10.91 -31.22 -5.58
C VAL A 157 -10.07 -32.46 -5.33
N ASP A 158 -9.46 -32.56 -4.14
CA ASP A 158 -8.70 -33.76 -3.77
C ASP A 158 -9.63 -34.94 -3.44
N ALA A 159 -9.05 -36.12 -3.19
CA ALA A 159 -9.81 -37.34 -2.89
C ALA A 159 -10.64 -37.26 -1.59
N TYR A 160 -10.39 -36.25 -0.75
CA TYR A 160 -11.08 -36.01 0.52
C TYR A 160 -12.13 -34.89 0.41
N GLY A 161 -12.36 -34.36 -0.79
CA GLY A 161 -13.32 -33.27 -1.01
C GLY A 161 -12.75 -31.87 -0.77
N ASN A 162 -11.46 -31.72 -0.49
CA ASN A 162 -10.86 -30.40 -0.28
C ASN A 162 -10.55 -29.70 -1.60
N ILE A 163 -10.88 -28.41 -1.65
CA ILE A 163 -10.60 -27.56 -2.82
C ILE A 163 -9.13 -27.14 -2.78
N THR A 164 -8.38 -27.51 -3.81
CA THR A 164 -7.03 -27.01 -4.06
C THR A 164 -7.07 -25.75 -4.91
N PHE A 165 -6.22 -24.78 -4.55
CA PHE A 165 -6.08 -23.53 -5.29
C PHE A 165 -4.78 -23.54 -6.10
N GLY A 166 -4.81 -22.91 -7.28
CA GLY A 166 -3.63 -22.74 -8.12
C GLY A 166 -2.56 -21.85 -7.49
N ARG A 167 -1.47 -21.61 -8.22
CA ARG A 167 -0.26 -20.90 -7.75
C ARG A 167 -0.56 -19.71 -6.80
N GLY A 168 0.21 -19.63 -5.72
CA GLY A 168 0.10 -18.61 -4.66
C GLY A 168 -0.51 -19.15 -3.37
N ALA A 169 -0.61 -18.30 -2.36
CA ALA A 169 -1.20 -18.67 -1.07
C ALA A 169 -2.70 -19.02 -1.22
N SER A 170 -3.16 -19.99 -0.44
CA SER A 170 -4.58 -20.29 -0.30
C SER A 170 -5.35 -19.05 0.14
N PRO A 171 -6.58 -18.86 -0.35
CA PRO A 171 -7.48 -17.82 0.13
C PRO A 171 -7.60 -17.86 1.65
N ARG A 172 -7.53 -16.69 2.27
CA ARG A 172 -7.67 -16.56 3.71
C ARG A 172 -9.14 -16.67 4.09
N GLN A 173 -9.42 -17.38 5.17
CA GLN A 173 -10.76 -17.41 5.75
C GLN A 173 -11.06 -16.03 6.36
N ARG A 174 -12.17 -15.44 5.93
CA ARG A 174 -12.70 -14.18 6.44
C ARG A 174 -13.93 -14.47 7.29
N LEU A 175 -14.01 -13.87 8.46
CA LEU A 175 -15.12 -14.00 9.39
C LEU A 175 -15.92 -12.69 9.43
N GLU A 176 -17.23 -12.81 9.34
CA GLU A 176 -18.16 -11.70 9.56
C GLU A 176 -18.57 -11.71 11.03
N LEU A 177 -18.08 -10.74 11.82
CA LEU A 177 -18.57 -10.52 13.18
C LEU A 177 -19.74 -9.53 13.18
N GLY A 178 -20.80 -9.84 12.42
CA GLY A 178 -22.09 -9.14 12.45
C GLY A 178 -22.01 -7.60 12.54
N ASN A 179 -22.86 -7.02 13.39
CA ASN A 179 -23.00 -5.56 13.56
C ASN A 179 -21.83 -4.89 14.30
N TYR A 180 -20.86 -5.64 14.82
CA TYR A 180 -19.82 -5.12 15.71
C TYR A 180 -18.63 -4.48 14.97
N THR A 181 -18.58 -4.56 13.65
CA THR A 181 -17.43 -4.07 12.85
C THR A 181 -17.82 -3.03 11.79
N LYS A 182 -18.71 -2.11 12.14
CA LYS A 182 -18.98 -0.93 11.32
C LYS A 182 -17.80 0.05 11.39
N THR A 183 -17.36 0.56 10.24
CA THR A 183 -16.30 1.59 10.16
C THR A 183 -16.89 2.91 9.70
N LYS A 184 -16.62 3.97 10.47
CA LYS A 184 -16.99 5.37 10.17
C LYS A 184 -16.12 6.01 9.08
N ARG A 185 -15.82 5.27 8.00
CA ARG A 185 -15.05 5.85 6.89
C ARG A 185 -15.91 6.83 6.12
N THR A 186 -15.30 7.89 5.61
CA THR A 186 -15.98 8.85 4.76
C THR A 186 -16.55 8.15 3.51
N PRO A 187 -17.79 8.49 3.11
CA PRO A 187 -18.33 8.03 1.83
C PRO A 187 -17.48 8.54 0.66
N ILE A 188 -17.35 7.71 -0.36
CA ILE A 188 -16.68 8.10 -1.61
C ILE A 188 -17.66 8.90 -2.45
N VAL A 189 -17.29 10.10 -2.89
CA VAL A 189 -18.16 10.97 -3.69
C VAL A 189 -18.21 10.48 -5.15
N GLY A 190 -19.38 10.58 -5.78
CA GLY A 190 -19.56 10.30 -7.22
C GLY A 190 -19.90 8.84 -7.56
N LEU A 191 -20.21 8.01 -6.56
CA LEU A 191 -20.79 6.69 -6.82
C LEU A 191 -22.29 6.83 -7.18
N PRO A 192 -22.84 5.87 -7.94
CA PRO A 192 -24.29 5.79 -8.12
C PRO A 192 -25.02 5.64 -6.77
N ILE A 193 -26.26 6.16 -6.70
CA ILE A 193 -27.03 6.23 -5.44
C ILE A 193 -27.24 4.86 -4.78
N ASN A 194 -27.39 3.80 -5.58
CA ASN A 194 -27.56 2.42 -5.09
C ASN A 194 -26.31 1.85 -4.38
N CYS A 195 -25.16 2.54 -4.45
CA CYS A 195 -23.97 2.15 -3.70
C CYS A 195 -24.03 2.62 -2.24
N TYR A 196 -24.92 3.56 -1.92
CA TYR A 196 -25.08 4.11 -0.58
C TYR A 196 -26.23 3.43 0.17
N ASP A 197 -26.04 3.29 1.48
CA ASP A 197 -27.12 2.89 2.39
C ASP A 197 -28.21 3.97 2.38
N GLU A 198 -29.48 3.59 2.53
CA GLU A 198 -30.62 4.52 2.43
C GLU A 198 -30.57 5.66 3.47
N LEU A 199 -29.83 5.44 4.57
CA LEU A 199 -29.68 6.42 5.64
C LEU A 199 -28.54 7.44 5.42
N TRP A 200 -27.87 7.42 4.25
CA TRP A 200 -26.74 8.29 3.90
C TRP A 200 -27.02 9.17 2.67
#